data_AF-Q8J002-F1
#
_entry.id   AF-Q8J002-F1
#
_cell.length_a   1.000
_cell.length_b   1.000
_cell.length_c   1.000
_cell.angle_alpha   90.00
_cell.angle_beta   90.00
_cell.angle_gamma   90.00
#
_symmetry.space_group_name_H-M   'P 1'
#
loop_
_entity.id
_entity.type
_entity.pdbx_description
1 polymer ?
#
loop_
_entity_poly.entity_id
_entity_poly.type
_entity_poly.pdbx_seq_one_letter_code
_entity_poly.pdbx_strand_id
1 'polypeptide(L)' 'SVFSSSERAHQVLRIRKRANSFLKELRHSSLERECIEEICDFEEAKEIFQNVDDT' A
#
# COMPACT_ATOMS: atom_id res chain seq x y z
N SER A 1 5.00 -6.35 -27.65
CA SER A 1 4.49 -6.38 -26.26
C SER A 1 3.54 -5.21 -26.07
N VAL A 2 2.40 -5.42 -25.40
CA VAL A 2 1.35 -4.38 -25.20
C VAL A 2 1.42 -3.78 -23.79
N PHE A 3 2.16 -4.40 -22.86
CA PHE A 3 2.28 -3.96 -21.47
C PHE A 3 3.52 -3.08 -21.25
N SER A 4 3.35 -2.00 -20.48
CA SER A 4 4.42 -1.13 -20.01
C SER A 4 5.09 -1.70 -18.76
N SER A 5 6.35 -1.31 -18.48
CA SER A 5 7.00 -1.67 -17.21
C SER A 5 6.25 -1.06 -16.02
N SER A 6 6.33 -1.73 -14.87
CA SER A 6 5.69 -1.28 -13.62
C SER A 6 6.05 0.18 -13.32
N GLU A 7 7.34 0.51 -13.30
CA GLU A 7 7.83 1.89 -13.03
C GLU A 7 7.20 2.94 -13.95
N ARG A 8 6.99 2.61 -15.23
CA ARG A 8 6.45 3.53 -16.23
C ARG A 8 4.93 3.61 -16.19
N ALA A 9 4.25 2.51 -15.83
CA ALA A 9 2.80 2.50 -15.64
C ALA A 9 2.39 3.35 -14.42
N HIS A 10 3.19 3.33 -13.34
CA HIS A 10 2.92 4.09 -12.11
C HIS A 10 3.10 5.62 -12.25
N GLN A 11 3.74 6.11 -13.31
CA GLN A 11 3.95 7.55 -13.52
C GLN A 11 2.67 8.32 -13.86
N VAL A 12 1.68 7.65 -14.49
CA VAL A 12 0.42 8.28 -14.93
C VAL A 12 -0.57 8.40 -13.76
N LEU A 13 -0.51 7.47 -12.79
CA LEU A 13 -1.40 7.42 -11.63
C LEU A 13 -0.83 8.11 -10.38
N ARG A 14 0.08 9.10 -10.51
CA ARG A 14 0.63 9.88 -9.38
C ARG A 14 -0.38 10.78 -8.65
N ILE A 15 -1.67 10.44 -8.68
CA ILE A 15 -2.63 10.90 -7.67
C ILE A 15 -2.00 10.50 -6.33
N ARG A 16 -1.74 11.46 -5.44
CA ARG A 16 -1.15 11.17 -4.13
C ARG A 16 -1.93 10.01 -3.50
N LYS A 17 -1.28 8.84 -3.37
CA LYS A 17 -1.89 7.70 -2.69
C LYS A 17 -2.20 8.16 -1.27
N ARG A 18 -3.45 7.98 -0.86
CA ARG A 18 -3.97 8.55 0.38
C ARG A 18 -3.83 7.50 1.48
N ALA A 19 -2.80 7.67 2.30
CA ALA A 19 -2.79 7.05 3.62
C ALA A 19 -4.01 7.53 4.42
N ASN A 20 -4.53 6.68 5.31
CA ASN A 20 -5.59 7.02 6.28
C ASN A 20 -6.86 7.61 5.64
N SER A 21 -7.33 7.01 4.54
CA SER A 21 -8.60 7.39 3.90
C SER A 21 -9.78 6.61 4.47
N PHE A 22 -10.99 7.18 4.41
CA PHE A 22 -12.19 6.54 4.96
C PHE A 22 -12.37 5.11 4.42
N LEU A 23 -12.49 4.14 5.34
CA LEU A 23 -12.61 2.70 5.08
C LEU A 23 -11.35 2.00 4.50
N LYS A 24 -10.16 2.62 4.58
CA LYS A 24 -8.89 1.96 4.18
C LYS A 24 -8.69 0.63 4.93
N GLU A 25 -8.93 0.63 6.24
CA GLU A 25 -8.78 -0.53 7.14
C GLU A 25 -9.75 -1.71 6.86
N LEU A 26 -10.74 -1.55 5.97
CA LEU A 26 -11.53 -2.70 5.52
C LEU A 26 -10.76 -3.61 4.56
N ARG A 27 -9.65 -3.12 4.00
CA ARG A 27 -8.78 -3.90 3.13
C ARG A 27 -7.72 -4.60 3.99
N HIS A 28 -7.25 -5.76 3.53
CA HIS A 28 -6.12 -6.44 4.16
C HIS A 28 -4.88 -5.53 4.18
N SER A 29 -4.11 -5.62 5.27
CA SER A 29 -2.85 -4.91 5.46
C SER A 29 -1.82 -5.33 4.39
N SER A 30 -0.99 -4.38 3.93
CA SER A 30 -0.05 -4.67 2.84
C SER A 30 1.17 -3.78 2.89
N LEU A 31 2.35 -4.39 3.12
CA LEU A 31 3.63 -3.69 3.17
C LEU A 31 3.87 -2.83 1.92
N GLU A 32 3.65 -3.40 0.73
CA GLU A 32 3.84 -2.69 -0.52
C GLU A 32 2.93 -1.47 -0.60
N ARG A 33 1.62 -1.63 -0.33
CA ARG A 33 0.65 -0.53 -0.46
C ARG A 33 0.79 0.54 0.62
N GLU A 34 0.87 0.15 1.89
CA GLU A 34 0.79 1.08 3.02
C GLU A 34 2.12 1.77 3.32
N CYS A 35 3.26 1.07 3.22
CA CYS A 35 4.54 1.58 3.71
C CYS A 35 5.61 1.78 2.61
N ILE A 36 5.49 1.13 1.43
CA ILE A 36 6.39 1.36 0.30
C ILE A 36 5.80 2.38 -0.68
N GLU A 37 4.53 2.24 -1.02
CA GLU A 37 3.83 3.11 -1.96
C GLU A 37 3.15 4.32 -1.27
N GLU A 38 2.76 4.18 -0.01
CA GLU A 38 2.19 5.21 0.86
C GLU A 38 3.13 5.51 2.05
N ILE A 39 2.84 6.59 2.79
CA ILE A 39 3.48 6.86 4.07
C ILE A 39 2.58 6.24 5.15
N CYS A 40 3.10 5.26 5.89
CA CYS A 40 2.39 4.64 7.00
C CYS A 40 2.86 5.18 8.35
N ASP A 41 2.00 5.07 9.37
CA ASP A 41 2.37 5.29 10.76
C ASP A 41 2.81 3.99 11.47
N PHE A 42 3.12 4.08 12.76
CA PHE A 42 3.62 2.95 13.53
C PHE A 42 2.57 1.85 13.76
N GLU A 43 1.28 2.22 13.84
CA GLU A 43 0.20 1.27 14.05
C GLU A 43 -0.04 0.46 12.78
N GLU A 44 -0.17 1.13 11.63
CA GLU A 44 -0.26 0.48 10.32
C GLU A 44 0.95 -0.47 10.06
N ALA A 45 2.17 -0.02 10.36
CA ALA A 45 3.36 -0.86 10.22
C ALA A 45 3.30 -2.10 11.11
N LYS A 46 2.81 -1.96 12.34
CA LYS A 46 2.69 -3.07 13.29
C LYS A 46 1.63 -4.08 12.84
N GLU A 47 0.50 -3.63 12.31
CA GLU A 47 -0.57 -4.50 11.81
C GLU A 47 -0.07 -5.41 10.69
N ILE A 48 0.79 -4.92 9.78
CA ILE A 48 1.39 -5.73 8.73
C ILE A 48 2.14 -6.94 9.31
N PHE A 49 2.93 -6.74 10.37
CA PHE A 49 3.74 -7.82 10.95
C PHE A 49 2.95 -8.71 11.91
N GLN A 50 1.89 -8.22 12.53
CA GLN A 50 1.02 -9.05 13.37
C GLN A 50 0.17 -10.02 12.54
N ASN A 51 -0.33 -9.59 11.37
CA ASN A 51 -1.12 -10.47 10.49
C ASN A 51 -0.27 -11.54 9.79
N VAL A 52 1.05 -11.35 9.67
CA VAL A 52 1.96 -12.36 9.08
C VAL A 52 2.10 -13.58 9.98
N ASP A 53 1.99 -13.40 11.31
CA ASP A 53 2.05 -14.50 12.27
C ASP A 53 0.74 -15.32 12.32
N ASP A 54 -0.36 -14.80 11.74
CA ASP A 54 -1.69 -15.44 11.71
C ASP A 54 -1.95 -16.28 10.43
N THR A 55 -0.94 -16.44 9.55
CA THR A 55 -0.96 -17.29 8.33
C THR A 55 0.04 -18.44 8.39
#